data_AF-A0A2E5NVH1-F1
#
_entry.id   AF-A0A2E5NVH1-F1
#
_cell.length_a   1.000
_cell.length_b   1.000
_cell.length_c   1.000
_cell.angle_alpha   90.00
_cell.angle_beta   90.00
_cell.angle_gamma   90.00
#
_symmetry.space_group_name_H-M   'P 1'
#
loop_
_entity.id
_entity.type
_entity.pdbx_description
1 polymer ?
#
loop_
_entity_poly.entity_id
_entity_poly.type
_entity_poly.pdbx_seq_one_letter_code
_entity_poly.pdbx_strand_id
1 'polypeptide(L)'
;MHITKRILLSTLAAALGILIACGCQNSIIEYPSAKEGGTSSIRLSDRNFTPDSFIQAGWKKSKQYDTATVPESTEIWYGFFNQKDIEIRFYETHEAAVELGIPAATSSIEGAVKRSKGGKLLDF
;
A
#
# COMPACT_ATOMS: atom_id res chain seq x y z
N MET A 1 -1.47 4.14 63.18
CA MET A 1 -2.22 4.27 61.90
C MET A 1 -1.96 5.57 61.13
N HIS A 2 -0.81 6.23 61.33
CA HIS A 2 -0.39 7.42 60.56
C HIS A 2 0.88 7.20 59.73
N ILE A 3 1.61 6.11 59.99
CA ILE A 3 2.86 5.76 59.29
C ILE A 3 2.53 5.10 57.94
N THR A 4 1.50 4.24 57.89
CA THR A 4 0.98 3.65 56.64
C THR A 4 0.37 4.71 55.72
N LYS A 5 -0.29 5.74 56.25
CA LYS A 5 -0.83 6.86 55.47
C LYS A 5 0.25 7.77 54.88
N ARG A 6 1.41 7.92 55.54
CA ARG A 6 2.56 8.67 54.98
C ARG A 6 3.28 7.86 53.90
N ILE A 7 3.36 6.54 54.05
CA ILE A 7 3.91 5.63 53.02
C ILE A 7 2.97 5.56 51.80
N LEU A 8 1.65 5.54 52.00
CA LEU A 8 0.68 5.57 50.90
C LEU A 8 0.66 6.92 50.14
N LEU A 9 1.01 8.02 50.82
CA LEU A 9 1.06 9.36 50.22
C LEU A 9 2.39 9.62 49.50
N SER A 10 3.49 8.96 49.89
CA SER A 10 4.79 9.04 49.21
C SER A 10 4.88 8.18 47.95
N THR A 11 4.12 7.10 47.84
CA THR A 11 4.10 6.26 46.62
C THR A 11 3.27 6.87 45.49
N LEU A 12 2.26 7.70 45.81
CA LEU A 12 1.46 8.41 44.81
C LEU A 12 2.22 9.58 44.16
N ALA A 13 3.22 10.15 44.84
CA ALA A 13 4.06 11.24 44.32
C ALA A 13 5.26 10.75 43.47
N ALA A 14 5.61 9.46 43.51
CA ALA A 14 6.68 8.87 42.71
C ALA A 14 6.21 8.30 41.36
N ALA A 15 4.91 8.36 41.06
CA ALA A 15 4.36 7.96 39.76
C ALA A 15 4.32 9.11 38.73
N LEU A 16 4.82 10.30 39.08
CA LEU A 16 4.79 11.50 38.23
C LEU A 16 6.16 11.82 37.60
N GLY A 17 6.89 10.80 37.11
CA GLY A 17 8.30 10.96 36.73
C GLY A 17 8.81 10.14 35.57
N ILE A 18 7.97 9.64 34.65
CA ILE A 18 8.46 9.06 33.39
C ILE A 18 7.62 9.61 32.22
N LEU A 19 7.89 10.86 31.88
CA LEU A 19 7.70 11.35 30.53
C LEU A 19 9.10 11.59 29.95
N ILE A 20 9.27 11.22 28.68
CA ILE A 20 10.47 11.38 27.82
C ILE A 20 11.41 10.15 27.90
N ALA A 21 11.66 9.36 26.86
CA ALA A 21 11.53 9.58 25.43
C ALA A 21 11.10 8.30 24.70
N CYS A 22 10.12 8.45 23.82
CA CYS A 22 9.92 7.56 22.69
C CYS A 22 11.14 7.73 21.78
N GLY A 23 12.13 6.84 21.91
CA GLY A 23 13.28 6.75 21.02
C GLY A 23 12.88 6.16 19.67
N CYS A 24 11.84 6.71 19.03
CA CYS A 24 11.72 6.59 17.59
C CYS A 24 12.84 7.47 17.05
N GLN A 25 13.90 6.86 16.52
CA GLN A 25 14.76 7.55 15.58
C GLN A 25 13.86 7.95 14.41
N ASN A 26 13.23 9.12 14.51
CA ASN A 26 12.52 9.74 13.41
C ASN A 26 13.62 10.15 12.45
N SER A 27 14.02 9.21 11.59
CA SER A 27 14.53 9.61 10.29
C SER A 27 13.44 10.51 9.74
N ILE A 28 13.75 11.80 9.66
CA ILE A 28 13.04 12.67 8.74
C ILE A 28 13.37 12.05 7.38
N ILE A 29 12.56 11.08 6.97
CA ILE A 29 12.33 10.87 5.56
C ILE A 29 11.59 12.14 5.20
N GLU A 30 12.38 13.10 4.71
CA GLU A 30 11.86 14.26 4.05
C GLU A 30 11.09 13.71 2.85
N TYR A 31 9.81 13.44 3.07
CA TYR A 31 8.89 13.17 1.98
C TYR A 31 8.88 14.48 1.20
N PRO A 32 9.43 14.52 -0.03
CA PRO A 32 9.29 15.70 -0.84
C PRO A 32 7.79 15.97 -0.92
N SER A 33 7.40 17.13 -0.39
CA SER A 33 6.07 17.68 -0.53
C SER A 33 5.69 17.49 -1.99
N ALA A 34 4.62 16.71 -2.20
CA ALA A 34 4.15 16.32 -3.51
C ALA A 34 3.84 17.59 -4.29
N LYS A 35 4.84 18.06 -5.05
CA LYS A 35 4.58 18.85 -6.24
C LYS A 35 3.84 17.91 -7.17
N GLU A 36 2.60 18.29 -7.40
CA GLU A 36 1.72 17.87 -8.48
C GLU A 36 2.51 17.19 -9.63
N GLY A 37 2.31 15.87 -9.80
CA GLY A 37 2.75 15.16 -11.01
C GLY A 37 3.85 14.08 -10.91
N GLY A 38 4.18 13.54 -9.74
CA GLY A 38 5.06 12.36 -9.70
C GLY A 38 5.08 11.64 -8.34
N THR A 39 4.49 10.46 -8.27
CA THR A 39 4.75 9.55 -7.15
C THR A 39 6.19 9.06 -7.27
N SER A 40 7.02 9.34 -6.27
CA SER A 40 8.36 8.73 -6.19
C SER A 40 8.18 7.21 -6.10
N SER A 41 8.39 6.50 -7.21
CA SER A 41 8.33 5.05 -7.25
C SER A 41 9.64 4.47 -6.75
N ILE A 42 9.58 3.58 -5.76
CA ILE A 42 10.74 2.83 -5.30
C ILE A 42 10.87 1.61 -6.21
N ARG A 43 11.99 1.51 -6.94
CA ARG A 43 12.31 0.36 -7.80
C ARG A 43 13.37 -0.50 -7.12
N LEU A 44 13.05 -1.78 -6.92
CA LEU A 44 13.96 -2.78 -6.37
C LEU A 44 14.39 -3.75 -7.47
N SER A 45 15.34 -3.33 -8.31
CA SER A 45 15.76 -4.07 -9.51
C SER A 45 16.35 -5.46 -9.22
N ASP A 46 16.89 -5.67 -8.03
CA ASP A 46 17.51 -6.95 -7.63
C ASP A 46 16.52 -7.89 -6.92
N ARG A 47 15.21 -7.67 -7.08
CA ARG A 47 14.17 -8.45 -6.41
C ARG A 47 13.06 -8.85 -7.37
N ASN A 48 12.69 -10.12 -7.32
CA ASN A 48 11.46 -10.62 -7.91
C ASN A 48 10.33 -10.59 -6.88
N PHE A 49 9.14 -10.20 -7.32
CA PHE A 49 7.95 -10.21 -6.49
C PHE A 49 7.01 -11.31 -6.94
N THR A 50 6.40 -11.97 -5.97
CA THR A 50 5.34 -12.97 -6.15
C THR A 50 4.08 -12.49 -5.46
N PRO A 51 2.90 -13.10 -5.70
CA PRO A 51 1.69 -12.79 -4.93
C PRO A 51 1.93 -12.83 -3.40
N ASP A 52 2.71 -13.81 -2.92
CA ASP A 52 3.02 -13.96 -1.50
C ASP A 52 3.87 -12.81 -0.94
N SER A 53 4.67 -12.15 -1.76
CA SER A 53 5.43 -10.96 -1.36
C SER A 53 4.49 -9.82 -0.93
N PHE A 54 3.35 -9.67 -1.63
CA PHE A 54 2.34 -8.67 -1.31
C PHE A 54 1.45 -9.09 -0.13
N ILE A 55 1.15 -10.38 0.00
CA ILE A 55 0.43 -10.92 1.17
C ILE A 55 1.23 -10.64 2.45
N GLN A 56 2.54 -10.90 2.45
CA GLN A 56 3.42 -10.61 3.57
C GLN A 56 3.49 -9.10 3.89
N ALA A 57 3.32 -8.24 2.90
CA ALA A 57 3.22 -6.79 3.08
C ALA A 57 1.83 -6.30 3.56
N GLY A 58 0.89 -7.21 3.79
CA GLY A 58 -0.43 -6.90 4.35
C GLY A 58 -1.55 -6.75 3.31
N TRP A 59 -1.28 -6.96 2.02
CA TRP A 59 -2.33 -7.01 1.00
C TRP A 59 -3.15 -8.29 1.13
N LYS A 60 -4.47 -8.16 1.16
CA LYS A 60 -5.40 -9.27 1.34
C LYS A 60 -5.86 -9.79 -0.02
N LYS A 61 -5.29 -10.91 -0.45
CA LYS A 61 -5.67 -11.64 -1.67
C LYS A 61 -7.14 -12.06 -1.62
N SER A 62 -7.89 -11.84 -2.70
CA SER A 62 -9.32 -12.16 -2.78
C SER A 62 -9.68 -13.06 -3.96
N LYS A 63 -9.40 -12.62 -5.20
CA LYS A 63 -9.84 -13.34 -6.41
C LYS A 63 -8.75 -13.33 -7.48
N GLN A 64 -8.59 -14.44 -8.18
CA GLN A 64 -7.81 -14.49 -9.43
C GLN A 64 -8.69 -14.09 -10.61
N TYR A 65 -8.15 -13.31 -11.53
CA TYR A 65 -8.78 -13.03 -12.82
C TYR A 65 -8.09 -13.80 -13.95
N ASP A 66 -8.85 -14.00 -15.04
CA ASP A 66 -8.35 -14.57 -16.28
C ASP A 66 -7.42 -13.56 -16.98
N THR A 67 -6.33 -14.06 -17.55
CA THR A 67 -5.32 -13.27 -18.27
C THR A 67 -5.70 -13.01 -19.73
N ALA A 68 -6.71 -13.68 -20.28
CA ALA A 68 -7.05 -13.63 -21.71
C ALA A 68 -7.29 -12.22 -22.29
N THR A 69 -7.66 -11.26 -21.45
CA THR A 69 -7.95 -9.87 -21.87
C THR A 69 -6.83 -8.88 -21.54
N VAL A 70 -5.75 -9.33 -20.90
CA VAL A 70 -4.60 -8.51 -20.54
C VAL A 70 -3.35 -9.10 -21.21
N PRO A 71 -2.85 -8.46 -22.28
CA PRO A 71 -1.74 -8.99 -23.07
C PRO A 71 -0.53 -9.33 -22.21
N GLU A 72 0.04 -10.52 -22.43
CA GLU A 72 1.27 -11.02 -21.82
C GLU A 72 1.28 -11.08 -20.28
N SER A 73 0.12 -10.90 -19.62
CA SER A 73 0.04 -11.11 -18.20
C SER A 73 0.09 -12.60 -17.87
N THR A 74 0.94 -12.96 -16.91
CA THR A 74 1.08 -14.34 -16.42
C THR A 74 0.09 -14.65 -15.31
N GLU A 75 -0.20 -13.66 -14.47
CA GLU A 75 -1.18 -13.77 -13.38
C GLU A 75 -1.85 -12.42 -13.09
N ILE A 76 -3.14 -12.45 -12.79
CA ILE A 76 -3.88 -11.26 -12.34
C ILE A 76 -4.63 -11.59 -11.05
N TRP A 77 -4.41 -10.75 -10.03
CA TRP A 77 -5.03 -10.93 -8.74
C TRP A 77 -5.67 -9.65 -8.23
N TYR A 78 -6.90 -9.78 -7.75
CA TYR A 78 -7.62 -8.74 -7.04
C TYR A 78 -7.59 -8.97 -5.52
N GLY A 79 -7.50 -7.87 -4.78
CA GLY A 79 -7.48 -7.88 -3.33
C GLY A 79 -7.56 -6.47 -2.74
N PHE A 80 -7.26 -6.38 -1.44
CA PHE A 80 -7.51 -5.16 -0.66
C PHE A 80 -6.30 -4.76 0.17
N PHE A 81 -6.03 -3.47 0.25
CA PHE A 81 -5.04 -2.90 1.18
C PHE A 81 -5.41 -1.46 1.51
N ASN A 82 -5.34 -1.07 2.79
CA ASN A 82 -5.63 0.30 3.25
C ASN A 82 -6.92 0.90 2.68
N GLN A 83 -8.03 0.16 2.77
CA GLN A 83 -9.36 0.58 2.26
C GLN A 83 -9.40 0.86 0.75
N LYS A 84 -8.42 0.35 0.00
CA LYS A 84 -8.37 0.44 -1.45
C LYS A 84 -8.47 -0.95 -2.08
N ASP A 85 -9.16 -0.97 -3.20
CA ASP A 85 -9.17 -2.08 -4.14
C ASP A 85 -7.87 -2.06 -4.94
N ILE A 86 -7.16 -3.18 -4.96
CA ILE A 86 -5.88 -3.31 -5.65
C ILE A 86 -5.93 -4.54 -6.54
N GLU A 87 -5.67 -4.32 -7.82
CA GLU A 87 -5.36 -5.36 -8.79
C GLU A 87 -3.85 -5.38 -9.04
N ILE A 88 -3.25 -6.57 -8.95
CA ILE A 88 -1.84 -6.82 -9.21
C ILE A 88 -1.74 -7.71 -10.45
N ARG A 89 -1.01 -7.25 -11.46
CA ARG A 89 -0.75 -7.96 -12.71
C ARG A 89 0.71 -8.34 -12.78
N PHE A 90 0.99 -9.61 -12.99
CA PHE A 90 2.34 -10.13 -13.18
C PHE A 90 2.64 -10.32 -14.66
N TYR A 91 3.91 -10.14 -15.00
CA TYR A 91 4.49 -10.26 -16.33
C TYR A 91 5.81 -11.01 -16.20
N GLU A 92 6.21 -11.69 -17.27
CA GLU A 92 7.45 -12.47 -17.28
C GLU A 92 8.70 -11.58 -17.09
N THR A 93 8.69 -10.39 -17.70
CA THR A 93 9.81 -9.45 -17.64
C THR A 93 9.36 -8.06 -17.19
N HIS A 94 10.33 -7.29 -16.69
CA HIS A 94 10.08 -5.91 -16.33
C HIS A 94 9.70 -5.07 -17.56
N GLU A 95 10.36 -5.32 -18.69
CA GLU A 95 10.12 -4.65 -19.97
C GLU A 95 8.67 -4.86 -20.41
N ALA A 96 8.15 -6.09 -20.36
CA ALA A 96 6.75 -6.38 -20.68
C ALA A 96 5.77 -5.67 -19.70
N ALA A 97 6.10 -5.64 -18.41
CA ALA A 97 5.29 -4.92 -17.42
C ALA A 97 5.19 -3.42 -17.72
N VAL A 98 6.27 -2.80 -18.20
CA VAL A 98 6.31 -1.38 -18.57
C VAL A 98 5.60 -1.13 -19.89
N GLU A 99 5.97 -1.86 -20.94
CA GLU A 99 5.51 -1.61 -22.31
C GLU A 99 4.03 -2.00 -22.50
N LEU A 100 3.59 -3.09 -21.87
CA LEU A 100 2.23 -3.62 -22.05
C LEU A 100 1.37 -3.41 -20.81
N GLY A 101 1.95 -3.60 -19.62
CA GLY A 101 1.21 -3.52 -18.36
C GLY A 101 0.70 -2.13 -18.01
N ILE A 102 1.56 -1.11 -18.12
CA ILE A 102 1.18 0.28 -17.79
C ILE A 102 0.06 0.78 -18.73
N PRO A 103 0.15 0.65 -20.07
CA PRO A 103 -0.94 1.08 -20.95
C PRO A 103 -2.25 0.32 -20.69
N ALA A 104 -2.18 -1.00 -20.50
CA ALA A 104 -3.37 -1.81 -20.23
C ALA A 104 -4.05 -1.41 -18.90
N ALA A 105 -3.28 -1.13 -17.85
CA ALA A 105 -3.82 -0.70 -16.56
C ALA A 105 -4.42 0.71 -16.64
N THR A 106 -3.74 1.63 -17.33
CA THR A 106 -4.22 3.00 -17.55
C THR A 106 -5.56 3.01 -18.30
N SER A 107 -5.66 2.26 -19.40
CA SER A 107 -6.90 2.12 -20.16
C SER A 107 -8.05 1.54 -19.32
N SER A 108 -7.75 0.57 -18.45
CA SER A 108 -8.75 -0.02 -17.54
C SER A 108 -9.34 1.02 -16.58
N ILE A 109 -8.48 1.88 -16.02
CA ILE A 109 -8.87 2.97 -15.11
C ILE A 109 -9.66 4.03 -15.86
N GLU A 110 -9.18 4.49 -17.01
CA GLU A 110 -9.89 5.48 -17.84
C GLU A 110 -11.27 4.98 -18.26
N GLY A 111 -11.38 3.72 -18.66
CA GLY A 111 -12.64 3.07 -18.98
C GLY A 111 -13.58 3.04 -17.78
N ALA A 112 -13.08 2.71 -16.58
CA ALA A 112 -13.87 2.76 -15.35
C ALA A 112 -14.38 4.17 -15.03
N VAL A 113 -13.52 5.19 -15.17
CA VAL A 113 -13.90 6.60 -14.97
C VAL A 113 -14.98 7.02 -15.98
N LYS A 114 -14.81 6.70 -17.27
CA LYS A 114 -15.80 7.00 -18.32
C LYS A 114 -17.17 6.35 -18.02
N ARG A 115 -17.18 5.09 -17.58
CA ARG A 115 -18.41 4.37 -17.17
C ARG A 115 -19.08 5.04 -15.98
N SER A 116 -18.32 5.45 -14.97
CA SER A 116 -18.87 6.10 -13.76
C SER A 116 -19.55 7.44 -14.06
N LYS A 117 -19.15 8.12 -15.16
CA LYS A 117 -19.70 9.39 -15.61
C LYS A 117 -20.85 9.25 -16.63
N GLY A 118 -21.39 8.04 -16.84
CA GLY A 118 -22.51 7.81 -17.77
C GLY A 118 -22.10 7.71 -19.24
N GLY A 119 -20.81 7.48 -19.54
CA GLY A 119 -20.34 7.25 -20.91
C GLY A 119 -20.95 5.96 -21.49
N LYS A 120 -21.60 6.08 -22.65
CA LYS A 120 -22.14 4.94 -23.42
C LYS A 120 -20.98 4.09 -23.96
N LEU A 121 -21.09 2.78 -23.77
CA LEU A 121 -20.25 1.75 -24.38
C LEU A 121 -20.34 1.92 -25.91
N LEU A 122 -19.22 2.21 -26.57
CA LEU A 122 -19.05 1.94 -28.00
C LEU A 122 -17.97 0.87 -28.05
N ASP A 123 -18.38 -0.38 -28.26
CA ASP A 123 -18.56 -1.03 -29.57
C ASP A 123 -17.18 -1.42 -30.11
N PHE A 124 -16.77 -2.64 -29.76
CA PHE A 124 -15.59 -3.32 -30.33
C PHE A 124 -15.88 -3.73 -31.77
#